data_AF-A0A2A2EU92-F1
#
_entry.id   AF-A0A2A2EU92-F1
#
_cell.length_a   1.000
_cell.length_b   1.000
_cell.length_c   1.000
_cell.angle_alpha   90.00
_cell.angle_beta   90.00
_cell.angle_gamma   90.00
#
_symmetry.space_group_name_H-M   'P 1'
#
loop_
_entity.id
_entity.type
_entity.pdbx_description
1 polymer ?
#
loop_
_entity_poly.entity_id
_entity_poly.type
_entity_poly.pdbx_seq_one_letter_code
_entity_poly.pdbx_strand_id
1 'polypeptide(L)'
;MTTGLFFFANLLFCLAYLVRDMAYLRAITILAALSTLPYFYFLDTPLYSAIGWQIAFIAINAFNLTVLLLARRPVVLDDDQRWLHRHTFRMLTPREMLKVLRPTQRRHCPADAALIEQDQPLDRLILLLDGEAEVHADGQHRATLRPGDFAGEMSFVTGKPASATVVTKGAIDYLSWRRRDLEALYQRDPRLKDAMQGVIGADMARKLTR
;
A
#
# COMPACT_ATOMS: atom_id res chain seq x y z
N MET A 1 25.07 -44.34 -1.32
CA MET A 1 24.74 -43.00 -1.87
C MET A 1 23.80 -42.21 -0.97
N THR A 2 22.81 -42.83 -0.33
CA THR A 2 21.78 -42.16 0.49
C THR A 2 22.30 -41.50 1.77
N THR A 3 23.36 -42.03 2.39
CA THR A 3 24.04 -41.42 3.54
C THR A 3 24.67 -40.07 3.23
N GLY A 4 25.22 -39.88 2.02
CA GLY A 4 25.78 -38.59 1.59
C GLY A 4 24.71 -37.50 1.48
N LEU A 5 23.53 -37.85 0.95
CA LEU A 5 22.35 -36.97 0.90
C LEU A 5 21.88 -36.56 2.30
N PHE A 6 21.95 -37.47 3.27
CA PHE A 6 21.61 -37.18 4.65
C PHE A 6 22.57 -36.16 5.29
N PHE A 7 23.89 -36.32 5.14
CA PHE A 7 24.86 -35.32 5.65
C PHE A 7 24.71 -33.97 4.95
N PHE A 8 24.46 -33.97 3.64
CA PHE A 8 24.17 -32.77 2.88
C PHE A 8 22.91 -32.05 3.39
N ALA A 9 21.84 -32.79 3.68
CA ALA A 9 20.62 -32.22 4.27
C ALA A 9 20.88 -31.57 5.64
N ASN A 10 21.68 -32.21 6.50
CA ASN A 10 22.05 -31.65 7.79
C ASN A 10 22.89 -30.37 7.66
N LEU A 11 23.81 -30.31 6.68
CA LEU A 11 24.54 -29.08 6.37
C LEU A 11 23.59 -27.96 5.95
N LEU A 12 22.58 -28.25 5.12
CA LEU A 12 21.57 -27.26 4.74
C LEU A 12 20.74 -26.80 5.94
N PHE A 13 20.38 -27.68 6.87
CA PHE A 13 19.73 -27.27 8.13
C PHE A 13 20.63 -26.35 8.96
N CYS A 14 21.93 -26.65 9.08
CA CYS A 14 22.88 -25.75 9.75
C CYS A 14 22.95 -24.37 9.07
N LEU A 15 23.02 -24.34 7.72
CA LEU A 15 23.01 -23.10 6.95
C LEU A 15 21.70 -22.32 7.14
N ALA A 16 20.57 -23.02 7.26
CA ALA A 16 19.27 -22.41 7.52
C ALA A 16 19.29 -21.56 8.81
N TYR A 17 19.95 -22.03 9.88
CA TYR A 17 20.10 -21.27 11.14
C TYR A 17 20.94 -19.99 11.02
N LEU A 18 21.78 -19.87 9.99
CA LEU A 18 22.60 -18.68 9.76
C LEU A 18 21.86 -17.61 8.92
N VAL A 19 20.81 -18.01 8.21
CA VAL A 19 20.08 -17.12 7.31
C VAL A 19 19.06 -16.28 8.07
N ARG A 20 19.15 -14.97 7.91
CA ARG A 20 18.23 -14.00 8.55
C ARG A 20 16.97 -13.71 7.72
N ASP A 21 17.04 -13.84 6.40
CA ASP A 21 15.87 -13.61 5.54
C ASP A 21 14.93 -14.81 5.58
N MET A 22 13.68 -14.53 5.98
CA MET A 22 12.65 -15.56 6.18
C MET A 22 12.35 -16.37 4.90
N ALA A 23 12.45 -15.80 3.70
CA ALA A 23 12.18 -16.53 2.45
C ALA A 23 13.28 -17.55 2.15
N TYR A 24 14.54 -17.12 2.27
CA TYR A 24 15.68 -18.02 2.09
C TYR A 24 15.71 -19.12 3.15
N LEU A 25 15.38 -18.80 4.40
CA LEU A 25 15.23 -19.79 5.46
C LEU A 25 14.25 -20.91 5.06
N ARG A 26 13.05 -20.55 4.59
CA ARG A 26 12.04 -21.53 4.17
C ARG A 26 12.47 -22.34 2.95
N ALA A 27 13.10 -21.70 1.96
CA ALA A 27 13.57 -22.39 0.77
C ALA A 27 14.66 -23.43 1.10
N ILE A 28 15.63 -23.07 1.95
CA ILE A 28 16.73 -23.96 2.36
C ILE A 28 16.19 -25.12 3.21
N THR A 29 15.26 -24.88 4.15
CA THR A 29 14.70 -25.96 4.97
C THR A 29 13.85 -26.94 4.16
N ILE A 30 13.15 -26.48 3.12
CA ILE A 30 12.44 -27.35 2.17
C ILE A 30 13.44 -28.22 1.40
N LEU A 31 14.51 -27.61 0.86
CA LEU A 31 15.55 -28.34 0.12
C LEU A 31 16.26 -29.38 1.00
N ALA A 32 16.56 -29.03 2.25
CA ALA A 32 17.11 -29.94 3.25
C ALA A 32 16.17 -31.12 3.50
N ALA A 33 14.88 -30.86 3.77
CA ALA A 33 13.89 -31.89 4.04
C ALA A 33 13.70 -32.84 2.84
N LEU A 34 13.61 -32.31 1.61
CA LEU A 34 13.55 -33.12 0.38
C LEU A 34 14.77 -34.04 0.25
N SER A 35 15.96 -33.54 0.60
CA SER A 35 17.21 -34.31 0.52
C SER A 35 17.28 -35.47 1.51
N THR A 36 16.51 -35.43 2.61
CA THR A 36 16.42 -36.54 3.58
C THR A 36 15.48 -37.68 3.16
N LEU A 37 14.50 -37.41 2.29
CA LEU A 37 13.47 -38.40 1.91
C LEU A 37 14.05 -39.68 1.29
N PRO A 38 15.03 -39.61 0.34
CA PRO A 38 15.64 -40.82 -0.21
C PRO A 38 16.33 -41.66 0.87
N TYR A 39 16.94 -41.01 1.88
CA TYR A 39 17.59 -41.73 2.97
C TYR A 39 16.60 -42.57 3.75
N PHE A 40 15.44 -42.02 4.16
CA PHE A 40 14.44 -42.77 4.92
C PHE A 40 13.69 -43.84 4.10
N TYR A 41 13.59 -43.66 2.78
CA TYR A 41 12.88 -44.58 1.90
C TYR A 41 13.71 -45.82 1.54
N PHE A 42 15.02 -45.66 1.30
CA PHE A 42 15.90 -46.74 0.85
C PHE A 42 16.64 -47.46 2.00
N LEU A 43 16.19 -47.31 3.26
CA LEU A 43 16.65 -48.17 4.35
C LEU A 43 16.09 -49.59 4.17
N ASP A 44 16.78 -50.59 4.75
CA ASP A 44 16.31 -51.99 4.76
C ASP A 44 14.88 -52.12 5.31
N THR A 45 14.55 -51.26 6.28
CA THR A 45 13.19 -51.01 6.75
C THR A 45 12.84 -49.53 6.54
N PRO A 46 11.98 -49.19 5.55
CA PRO A 46 11.59 -47.81 5.30
C PRO A 46 10.91 -47.16 6.51
N LEU A 47 11.38 -45.98 6.89
CA LEU A 47 10.84 -45.22 8.03
C LEU A 47 9.69 -44.32 7.58
N TYR A 48 8.53 -44.91 7.33
CA TYR A 48 7.34 -44.18 6.88
C TYR A 48 6.89 -43.07 7.83
N SER A 49 7.10 -43.24 9.14
CA SER A 49 6.82 -42.20 10.14
C SER A 49 7.68 -40.95 9.92
N ALA A 50 8.98 -41.11 9.69
CA ALA A 50 9.89 -40.01 9.41
C ALA A 50 9.55 -39.33 8.07
N ILE A 51 9.23 -40.12 7.04
CA ILE A 51 8.78 -39.60 5.73
C ILE A 51 7.51 -38.75 5.88
N GLY A 52 6.51 -39.24 6.64
CA GLY A 52 5.28 -38.50 6.90
C GLY A 52 5.52 -37.14 7.56
N TRP A 53 6.38 -37.08 8.58
CA TRP A 53 6.75 -35.83 9.24
C TRP A 53 7.52 -34.87 8.33
N GLN A 54 8.41 -35.39 7.47
CA GLN A 54 9.13 -34.55 6.50
C GLN A 54 8.20 -33.98 5.43
N ILE A 55 7.22 -34.75 4.96
CA ILE A 55 6.19 -34.25 4.03
C ILE A 55 5.37 -33.14 4.68
N ALA A 56 4.91 -33.32 5.93
CA ALA A 56 4.17 -32.29 6.66
C ALA A 56 5.00 -31.02 6.85
N PHE A 57 6.28 -31.17 7.22
CA PHE A 57 7.21 -30.06 7.36
C PHE A 57 7.40 -29.30 6.04
N ILE A 58 7.61 -30.02 4.93
CA ILE A 58 7.73 -29.42 3.59
C ILE A 58 6.45 -28.65 3.23
N ALA A 59 5.27 -29.24 3.44
CA ALA A 59 4.00 -28.60 3.12
C ALA A 59 3.81 -27.27 3.88
N ILE A 60 4.07 -27.26 5.19
CA ILE A 60 3.98 -26.05 6.02
C ILE A 60 4.97 -24.99 5.56
N ASN A 61 6.23 -25.36 5.31
CA ASN A 61 7.24 -24.39 4.88
C ASN A 61 6.96 -23.89 3.45
N ALA A 62 6.44 -24.73 2.55
CA ALA A 62 6.06 -24.35 1.19
C ALA A 62 4.89 -23.37 1.19
N PHE A 63 3.88 -23.60 2.03
CA PHE A 63 2.77 -22.65 2.21
C PHE A 63 3.29 -21.29 2.72
N ASN A 64 4.11 -21.29 3.78
CA ASN A 64 4.68 -20.07 4.34
C ASN A 64 5.57 -19.33 3.33
N LEU A 65 6.38 -20.05 2.55
CA LEU A 65 7.20 -19.48 1.48
C LEU A 65 6.31 -18.85 0.40
N THR A 66 5.25 -19.54 -0.01
CA THR A 66 4.30 -19.05 -1.02
C THR A 66 3.61 -17.78 -0.56
N VAL A 67 3.09 -17.75 0.68
CA VAL A 67 2.47 -16.55 1.27
C VAL A 67 3.47 -15.39 1.29
N LEU A 68 4.72 -15.63 1.69
CA LEU A 68 5.75 -14.60 1.74
C LEU A 68 6.13 -14.08 0.34
N LEU A 69 6.25 -14.96 -0.65
CA LEU A 69 6.57 -14.56 -2.03
C LEU A 69 5.42 -13.79 -2.68
N LEU A 70 4.17 -14.22 -2.46
CA LEU A 70 2.99 -13.48 -2.89
C LEU A 70 2.92 -12.11 -2.21
N ALA A 71 3.25 -12.05 -0.91
CA ALA A 71 3.39 -10.81 -0.17
C ALA A 71 4.60 -9.97 -0.61
N ARG A 72 5.57 -10.48 -1.37
CA ARG A 72 6.70 -9.70 -1.93
C ARG A 72 6.47 -9.26 -3.38
N ARG A 73 5.44 -9.78 -4.05
CA ARG A 73 5.19 -9.51 -5.49
C ARG A 73 5.04 -7.98 -5.75
N PRO A 74 5.89 -7.37 -6.59
CA PRO A 74 5.82 -5.94 -6.84
C PRO A 74 4.47 -5.59 -7.47
N VAL A 75 3.88 -4.48 -7.03
CA VAL A 75 2.63 -4.01 -7.64
C VAL A 75 2.98 -3.17 -8.86
N VAL A 76 2.45 -3.57 -10.00
CA VAL A 76 2.56 -2.81 -11.24
C VAL A 76 1.52 -1.69 -11.19
N LEU A 77 1.99 -0.45 -11.20
CA LEU A 77 1.16 0.75 -11.31
C LEU A 77 0.98 1.10 -12.78
N ASP A 78 -0.22 1.53 -13.18
CA ASP A 78 -0.43 2.16 -14.48
C ASP A 78 0.21 3.56 -14.55
N ASP A 79 0.18 4.24 -15.70
CA ASP A 79 0.85 5.53 -15.89
C ASP A 79 0.30 6.64 -14.98
N ASP A 80 -1.01 6.74 -14.85
CA ASP A 80 -1.68 7.71 -13.99
C ASP A 80 -1.31 7.47 -12.51
N GLN A 81 -1.35 6.21 -12.06
CA GLN A 81 -0.96 5.82 -10.72
C GLN A 81 0.54 6.07 -10.45
N ARG A 82 1.41 5.80 -11.43
CA ARG A 82 2.86 6.11 -11.34
C ARG A 82 3.09 7.61 -11.19
N TRP A 83 2.34 8.43 -11.91
CA TRP A 83 2.41 9.88 -11.77
C TRP A 83 1.95 10.31 -10.38
N LEU A 84 0.80 9.82 -9.92
CA LEU A 84 0.21 10.17 -8.63
C LEU A 84 1.09 9.75 -7.45
N HIS A 85 1.73 8.57 -7.56
CA HIS A 85 2.69 8.06 -6.59
C HIS A 85 3.89 8.99 -6.45
N ARG A 86 4.48 9.43 -7.57
CA ARG A 86 5.66 10.30 -7.57
C ARG A 86 5.37 11.72 -7.07
N HIS A 87 4.22 12.28 -7.41
CA HIS A 87 3.92 13.69 -7.14
C HIS A 87 3.21 13.91 -5.81
N THR A 88 2.20 13.08 -5.48
CA THR A 88 1.33 13.26 -4.31
C THR A 88 1.66 12.26 -3.21
N PHE A 89 1.69 10.95 -3.53
CA PHE A 89 1.77 9.88 -2.53
C PHE A 89 3.18 9.32 -2.32
N ARG A 90 4.23 10.16 -2.45
CA ARG A 90 5.64 9.72 -2.38
C ARG A 90 6.03 9.06 -1.06
N MET A 91 5.28 9.36 0.01
CA MET A 91 5.49 8.79 1.35
C MET A 91 4.78 7.45 1.56
N LEU A 92 3.93 7.02 0.62
CA LEU A 92 3.28 5.73 0.66
C LEU A 92 4.03 4.71 -0.19
N THR A 93 4.02 3.45 0.21
CA THR A 93 4.37 2.37 -0.72
C THR A 93 3.29 2.26 -1.82
N PRO A 94 3.60 1.71 -3.00
CA PRO A 94 2.61 1.51 -4.07
C PRO A 94 1.34 0.78 -3.61
N ARG A 95 1.49 -0.18 -2.70
CA ARG A 95 0.36 -0.94 -2.12
C ARG A 95 -0.51 -0.09 -1.21
N GLU A 96 0.11 0.71 -0.36
CA GLU A 96 -0.60 1.63 0.54
C GLU A 96 -1.35 2.68 -0.27
N MET A 97 -0.72 3.27 -1.29
CA MET A 97 -1.39 4.19 -2.20
C MET A 97 -2.62 3.52 -2.85
N LEU A 98 -2.47 2.31 -3.40
CA LEU A 98 -3.62 1.61 -4.00
C LEU A 98 -4.73 1.30 -2.98
N LYS A 99 -4.39 1.00 -1.73
CA LYS A 99 -5.40 0.86 -0.66
C LYS A 99 -6.17 2.17 -0.43
N VAL A 100 -5.49 3.31 -0.43
CA VAL A 100 -6.09 4.65 -0.29
C VAL A 100 -6.93 5.03 -1.50
N LEU A 101 -6.50 4.64 -2.71
CA LEU A 101 -7.22 4.95 -3.94
C LEU A 101 -8.48 4.09 -4.12
N ARG A 102 -8.56 2.89 -3.53
CA ARG A 102 -9.73 2.00 -3.63
C ARG A 102 -11.08 2.66 -3.29
N PRO A 103 -11.24 3.41 -2.18
CA PRO A 103 -12.50 4.08 -1.85
C PRO A 103 -12.74 5.40 -2.63
N THR A 104 -11.92 5.74 -3.62
CA THR A 104 -12.10 6.99 -4.39
C THR A 104 -13.18 6.87 -5.46
N GLN A 105 -13.79 8.01 -5.77
CA GLN A 105 -14.62 8.18 -6.95
C GLN A 105 -13.95 9.20 -7.87
N ARG A 106 -13.66 8.81 -9.11
CA ARG A 106 -13.24 9.76 -10.15
C ARG A 106 -14.47 10.54 -10.62
N ARG A 107 -14.32 11.85 -10.73
CA ARG A 107 -15.37 12.80 -11.07
C ARG A 107 -14.82 13.83 -12.05
N HIS A 108 -15.72 14.37 -12.85
CA HIS A 108 -15.45 15.46 -13.78
C HIS A 108 -16.26 16.68 -13.36
N CYS A 109 -15.69 17.87 -13.47
CA CYS A 109 -16.37 19.13 -13.15
C CYS A 109 -16.12 20.14 -14.29
N PRO A 110 -17.15 20.86 -14.78
CA PRO A 110 -16.97 21.89 -15.79
C PRO A 110 -16.21 23.10 -15.24
N ALA A 111 -15.87 24.03 -16.13
CA ALA A 111 -15.29 25.32 -15.76
C ALA A 111 -16.28 26.17 -14.93
N ASP A 112 -15.73 27.08 -14.12
CA ASP A 112 -16.46 28.08 -13.33
C ASP A 112 -17.47 27.46 -12.34
N ALA A 113 -17.23 26.22 -11.91
CA ALA A 113 -18.07 25.51 -10.97
C ALA A 113 -17.44 25.49 -9.57
N ALA A 114 -18.26 25.71 -8.54
CA ALA A 114 -17.83 25.60 -7.14
C ALA A 114 -17.73 24.12 -6.73
N LEU A 115 -16.51 23.66 -6.44
CA LEU A 115 -16.25 22.31 -5.88
C LEU A 115 -16.54 22.27 -4.39
N ILE A 116 -16.22 23.37 -3.70
CA ILE A 116 -16.34 23.56 -2.26
C ILE A 116 -16.83 24.99 -2.05
N GLU A 117 -17.78 25.19 -1.16
CA GLU A 117 -18.26 26.51 -0.75
C GLU A 117 -17.81 26.80 0.69
N GLN A 118 -17.29 28.01 0.93
CA GLN A 118 -16.88 28.45 2.27
C GLN A 118 -18.05 28.36 3.26
N ASP A 119 -17.74 28.04 4.52
CA ASP A 119 -18.68 27.91 5.65
C ASP A 119 -19.73 26.79 5.51
N GLN A 120 -19.71 26.04 4.41
CA GLN A 120 -20.54 24.85 4.24
C GLN A 120 -19.86 23.60 4.83
N PRO A 121 -20.65 22.65 5.38
CA PRO A 121 -20.12 21.37 5.83
C PRO A 121 -19.55 20.58 4.64
N LEU A 122 -18.32 20.10 4.78
CA LEU A 122 -17.65 19.31 3.74
C LEU A 122 -17.38 17.88 4.23
N ASP A 123 -18.07 16.93 3.58
CA ASP A 123 -18.02 15.51 3.89
C ASP A 123 -17.04 14.72 3.03
N ARG A 124 -16.19 15.41 2.27
CA ARG A 124 -15.30 14.81 1.29
C ARG A 124 -13.93 15.48 1.24
N LEU A 125 -12.93 14.69 0.88
CA LEU A 125 -11.61 15.16 0.48
C LEU A 125 -11.52 15.06 -1.05
N ILE A 126 -10.90 16.05 -1.69
CA ILE A 126 -10.73 16.11 -3.14
C ILE A 126 -9.24 16.14 -3.47
N LEU A 127 -8.83 15.46 -4.56
CA LEU A 127 -7.49 15.54 -5.14
C LEU A 127 -7.63 15.81 -6.64
N LEU A 128 -7.04 16.89 -7.12
CA LEU A 128 -7.09 17.25 -8.55
C LEU A 128 -6.20 16.27 -9.34
N LEU A 129 -6.73 15.73 -10.44
CA LEU A 129 -5.99 14.88 -11.38
C LEU A 129 -5.55 15.66 -12.62
N ASP A 130 -6.38 16.60 -13.07
CA ASP A 130 -6.12 17.45 -14.23
C ASP A 130 -6.81 18.82 -14.06
N GLY A 131 -6.31 19.83 -14.77
CA GLY A 131 -6.82 21.21 -14.73
C GLY A 131 -6.44 22.01 -13.48
N GLU A 132 -7.03 23.20 -13.34
CA GLU A 132 -6.72 24.15 -12.25
C GLU A 132 -8.00 24.64 -11.55
N ALA A 133 -7.88 24.93 -10.25
CA ALA A 133 -8.93 25.54 -9.46
C ALA A 133 -8.37 26.66 -8.58
N GLU A 134 -9.17 27.66 -8.26
CA GLU A 134 -8.80 28.75 -7.36
C GLU A 134 -9.45 28.57 -6.00
N VAL A 135 -8.66 28.86 -4.96
CA VAL A 135 -9.12 28.90 -3.57
C VAL A 135 -9.34 30.35 -3.19
N HIS A 136 -10.56 30.68 -2.78
CA HIS A 136 -10.96 32.01 -2.34
C HIS A 136 -11.46 31.94 -0.90
N ALA A 137 -10.86 32.71 0.00
CA ALA A 137 -11.34 32.83 1.38
C ALA A 137 -11.67 34.29 1.69
N ASP A 138 -12.87 34.54 2.19
CA ASP A 138 -13.39 35.89 2.46
C ASP A 138 -13.36 36.80 1.21
N GLY A 139 -13.64 36.22 0.05
CA GLY A 139 -13.61 36.91 -1.25
C GLY A 139 -12.21 37.25 -1.77
N GLN A 140 -11.14 36.85 -1.07
CA GLN A 140 -9.77 37.04 -1.52
C GLN A 140 -9.18 35.75 -2.07
N HIS A 141 -8.49 35.85 -3.21
CA HIS A 141 -7.70 34.75 -3.75
C HIS A 141 -6.60 34.35 -2.77
N ARG A 142 -6.55 33.07 -2.40
CA ARG A 142 -5.58 32.51 -1.46
C ARG A 142 -4.56 31.61 -2.12
N ALA A 143 -4.98 30.80 -3.11
CA ALA A 143 -4.10 29.87 -3.79
C ALA A 143 -4.71 29.41 -5.13
N THR A 144 -3.86 28.90 -6.01
CA THR A 144 -4.26 28.12 -7.18
C THR A 144 -3.88 26.67 -6.96
N LEU A 145 -4.86 25.77 -7.06
CA LEU A 145 -4.69 24.32 -7.01
C LEU A 145 -4.36 23.79 -8.39
N ARG A 146 -3.41 22.85 -8.44
CA ARG A 146 -2.95 22.18 -9.64
C ARG A 146 -3.09 20.66 -9.50
N PRO A 147 -2.88 19.88 -10.57
CA PRO A 147 -2.87 18.44 -10.47
C PRO A 147 -1.93 17.96 -9.36
N GLY A 148 -2.45 17.08 -8.51
CA GLY A 148 -1.74 16.51 -7.37
C GLY A 148 -1.91 17.27 -6.05
N ASP A 149 -2.57 18.43 -6.05
CA ASP A 149 -2.92 19.19 -4.86
C ASP A 149 -4.31 18.78 -4.31
N PHE A 150 -4.47 18.77 -2.99
CA PHE A 150 -5.76 18.46 -2.36
C PHE A 150 -6.70 19.68 -2.31
N ALA A 151 -7.99 19.44 -2.11
CA ALA A 151 -8.96 20.46 -1.69
C ALA A 151 -9.85 19.91 -0.58
N GLY A 152 -10.17 20.76 0.40
CA GLY A 152 -10.99 20.38 1.56
C GLY A 152 -10.21 19.68 2.68
N GLU A 153 -8.88 19.62 2.58
CA GLU A 153 -8.01 18.98 3.55
C GLU A 153 -8.12 19.57 4.95
N MET A 154 -8.26 20.89 5.06
CA MET A 154 -8.43 21.57 6.35
C MET A 154 -9.73 21.14 7.04
N SER A 155 -10.84 21.08 6.29
CA SER A 155 -12.12 20.62 6.82
C SER A 155 -12.07 19.14 7.20
N PHE A 156 -11.40 18.32 6.38
CA PHE A 156 -11.22 16.89 6.66
C PHE A 156 -10.42 16.64 7.94
N VAL A 157 -9.32 17.37 8.16
CA VAL A 157 -8.45 17.19 9.34
C VAL A 157 -9.08 17.79 10.60
N THR A 158 -9.67 18.99 10.51
CA THR A 158 -10.18 19.71 11.68
C THR A 158 -11.62 19.34 12.05
N GLY A 159 -12.36 18.75 11.13
CA GLY A 159 -13.79 18.50 11.28
C GLY A 159 -14.68 19.74 11.14
N LYS A 160 -14.11 20.94 10.95
CA LYS A 160 -14.85 22.20 10.79
C LYS A 160 -15.43 22.35 9.38
N PRO A 161 -16.39 23.27 9.15
CA PRO A 161 -16.83 23.67 7.81
C PRO A 161 -15.67 24.10 6.91
N ALA A 162 -15.90 24.15 5.60
CA ALA A 162 -14.89 24.56 4.64
C ALA A 162 -14.39 25.99 4.93
N SER A 163 -13.07 26.18 5.01
CA SER A 163 -12.45 27.46 5.31
C SER A 163 -12.35 28.40 4.11
N ALA A 164 -12.64 27.90 2.90
CA ALA A 164 -12.52 28.64 1.66
C ALA A 164 -13.42 28.02 0.59
N THR A 165 -13.85 28.85 -0.36
CA THR A 165 -14.52 28.41 -1.59
C THR A 165 -13.46 27.97 -2.59
N VAL A 166 -13.72 26.87 -3.31
CA VAL A 166 -12.85 26.37 -4.37
C VAL A 166 -13.63 26.34 -5.68
N VAL A 167 -13.18 27.10 -6.68
CA VAL A 167 -13.86 27.25 -7.98
C VAL A 167 -12.93 26.79 -9.10
N THR A 168 -13.44 26.03 -10.05
CA THR A 168 -12.64 25.56 -11.19
C THR A 168 -12.37 26.70 -12.19
N LYS A 169 -11.13 26.80 -12.71
CA LYS A 169 -10.81 27.77 -13.79
C LYS A 169 -11.12 27.23 -15.18
N GLY A 170 -11.22 25.91 -15.30
CA GLY A 170 -11.47 25.17 -16.52
C GLY A 170 -12.15 23.85 -16.18
N ALA A 171 -12.44 23.01 -17.17
CA ALA A 171 -12.90 21.66 -16.88
C ALA A 171 -11.78 20.89 -16.14
N ILE A 172 -12.13 20.19 -15.07
CA ILE A 172 -11.18 19.41 -14.28
C ILE A 172 -11.63 17.96 -14.11
N ASP A 173 -10.66 17.09 -13.94
CA ASP A 173 -10.84 15.73 -13.41
C ASP A 173 -10.28 15.66 -11.98
N TYR A 174 -10.99 14.97 -11.10
CA TYR A 174 -10.56 14.84 -9.71
C TYR A 174 -10.96 13.49 -9.09
N LEU A 175 -10.25 13.10 -8.05
CA LEU A 175 -10.64 12.02 -7.14
C LEU A 175 -11.32 12.62 -5.92
N SER A 176 -12.37 11.95 -5.46
CA SER A 176 -13.06 12.31 -4.22
C SER A 176 -13.14 11.11 -3.28
N TRP A 177 -12.79 11.35 -2.01
CA TRP A 177 -13.04 10.43 -0.91
C TRP A 177 -14.21 10.95 -0.09
N ARG A 178 -15.19 10.10 0.22
CA ARG A 178 -16.13 10.40 1.31
C ARG A 178 -15.42 10.21 2.64
N ARG A 179 -15.67 11.11 3.59
CA ARG A 179 -15.04 11.09 4.91
C ARG A 179 -15.21 9.75 5.60
N ARG A 180 -16.44 9.23 5.63
CA ARG A 180 -16.78 7.93 6.22
C ARG A 180 -15.97 6.75 5.64
N ASP A 181 -15.70 6.77 4.34
CA ASP A 181 -15.05 5.64 3.65
C ASP A 181 -13.54 5.66 3.96
N LEU A 182 -12.96 6.85 4.07
CA LEU A 182 -11.57 7.04 4.45
C LEU A 182 -11.34 6.79 5.96
N GLU A 183 -12.28 7.19 6.81
CA GLU A 183 -12.27 6.87 8.25
C GLU A 183 -12.39 5.36 8.51
N ALA A 184 -13.26 4.66 7.79
CA ALA A 184 -13.37 3.20 7.87
C ALA A 184 -12.07 2.51 7.43
N LEU A 185 -11.37 3.06 6.44
CA LEU A 185 -10.04 2.58 6.05
C LEU A 185 -9.01 2.81 7.17
N TYR A 186 -9.00 3.98 7.80
CA TYR A 186 -8.11 4.30 8.90
C TYR A 186 -8.32 3.45 10.14
N GLN A 187 -9.56 3.06 10.44
CA GLN A 187 -9.86 2.13 11.55
C GLN A 187 -9.29 0.73 11.29
N ARG A 188 -9.25 0.28 10.03
CA ARG A 188 -8.72 -1.02 9.64
C ARG A 188 -7.20 -1.04 9.53
N ASP A 189 -6.59 0.08 9.15
CA ASP A 189 -5.14 0.21 8.94
C ASP A 189 -4.61 1.52 9.56
N PRO A 190 -4.35 1.55 10.88
CA PRO A 190 -3.90 2.77 11.56
C PRO A 190 -2.59 3.35 11.01
N ARG A 191 -1.67 2.50 10.53
CA ARG A 191 -0.42 2.95 9.90
C ARG A 191 -0.68 3.77 8.64
N LEU A 192 -1.70 3.38 7.88
CA LEU A 192 -2.09 4.10 6.67
C LEU A 192 -2.66 5.49 6.99
N LYS A 193 -3.32 5.64 8.15
CA LYS A 193 -3.78 6.95 8.65
C LYS A 193 -2.61 7.89 8.86
N ASP A 194 -1.60 7.47 9.60
CA ASP A 194 -0.42 8.30 9.92
C ASP A 194 0.29 8.73 8.63
N ALA A 195 0.47 7.79 7.70
CA ALA A 195 1.12 8.05 6.43
C ALA A 195 0.29 9.03 5.55
N MET A 196 -1.04 8.88 5.52
CA MET A 196 -1.93 9.80 4.82
C MET A 196 -1.96 11.20 5.44
N GLN A 197 -1.95 11.31 6.77
CA GLN A 197 -1.82 12.58 7.46
C GLN A 197 -0.50 13.28 7.12
N GLY A 198 0.58 12.51 7.00
CA GLY A 198 1.86 13.02 6.48
C GLY A 198 1.70 13.60 5.07
N VAL A 199 1.05 12.87 4.15
CA VAL A 199 0.83 13.34 2.76
C VAL A 199 0.03 14.64 2.73
N ILE A 200 -1.07 14.71 3.49
CA ILE A 200 -1.90 15.92 3.59
C ILE A 200 -1.11 17.09 4.21
N GLY A 201 -0.35 16.84 5.27
CA GLY A 201 0.47 17.88 5.91
C GLY A 201 1.55 18.44 4.96
N ALA A 202 2.20 17.58 4.18
CA ALA A 202 3.18 18.00 3.18
C ALA A 202 2.55 18.82 2.04
N ASP A 203 1.31 18.51 1.66
CA ASP A 203 0.55 19.29 0.68
C ASP A 203 0.20 20.69 1.21
N MET A 204 -0.35 20.78 2.43
CA MET A 204 -0.66 22.05 3.08
C MET A 204 0.59 22.94 3.22
N ALA A 205 1.71 22.37 3.67
CA ALA A 205 2.96 23.11 3.82
C ALA A 205 3.45 23.68 2.48
N ARG A 206 3.32 22.92 1.39
CA ARG A 206 3.70 23.36 0.05
C ARG A 206 2.87 24.55 -0.44
N LYS A 207 1.57 24.56 -0.12
CA LYS A 207 0.64 25.64 -0.49
C LYS A 207 0.93 26.94 0.25
N LEU A 208 1.46 26.89 1.47
CA LEU A 208 1.86 28.09 2.22
C LEU A 208 3.11 28.78 1.65
N THR A 209 3.95 28.04 0.92
CA THR A 209 5.19 28.54 0.33
C THR A 209 5.07 28.98 -1.13
N ARG A 210 3.91 28.78 -1.76
CA ARG A 210 3.61 29.21 -3.12
C ARG A 210 2.87 30.55 -3.08
#